data_AF-A0A6J1CLJ9-F1
#
_entry.id   AF-A0A6J1CLJ9-F1
#
_cell.length_a   1.000
_cell.length_b   1.000
_cell.length_c   1.000
_cell.angle_alpha   90.00
_cell.angle_beta   90.00
_cell.angle_gamma   90.00
#
_symmetry.space_group_name_H-M   'P 1'
#
loop_
_entity.id
_entity.type
_entity.pdbx_description
1 polymer ?
#
loop_
_entity_poly.entity_id
_entity_poly.type
_entity_poly.pdbx_seq_one_letter_code
_entity_poly.pdbx_strand_id
1 'polypeptide(L)'
;MPPRRDDRLAVINTIFRGPSRGKYRNKRKKLTREAQREVCAIQEQRSICLISFSKSDLEEVHLPHNDALVISSLIGHVQARRVLVDEGVSANIMSLTTYLALGWTRVQLKKSPTPLDEFAGESVTPKGCIDIPITIDQGDTQVTQMAEIVVIDGRSAYNAIFRRPIIHSLRAVPSTLHQVMKYSIVNRVGMVRREQKTSRECYTSALKGSTVCALEEE
;
A
#
# COMPACT_ATOMS: atom_id res chain seq x y z
N MET A 1 32.07 -22.23 18.64
CA MET A 1 32.29 -22.49 17.20
C MET A 1 30.95 -22.78 16.53
N PRO A 2 30.65 -22.24 15.34
CA PRO A 2 29.55 -22.76 14.55
C PRO A 2 29.89 -24.18 14.06
N PRO A 3 28.91 -25.08 13.92
CA PRO A 3 29.17 -26.44 13.43
C PRO A 3 29.65 -26.41 11.97
N ARG A 4 30.55 -27.35 11.64
CA ARG A 4 31.09 -27.55 10.28
C ARG A 4 29.94 -27.94 9.34
N ARG A 5 29.85 -27.26 8.19
CA ARG A 5 28.78 -27.42 7.19
C ARG A 5 29.04 -28.67 6.35
N ASP A 6 28.08 -29.59 6.35
CA ASP A 6 27.85 -30.47 5.19
C ASP A 6 27.37 -29.61 4.02
N ASP A 7 27.77 -29.93 2.78
CA ASP A 7 27.51 -29.18 1.53
C ASP A 7 26.03 -29.07 1.11
N ARG A 8 25.09 -29.41 1.99
CA ARG A 8 23.67 -29.09 1.80
C ARG A 8 23.38 -27.73 2.41
N LEU A 9 23.10 -26.74 1.55
CA LEU A 9 22.60 -25.43 1.98
C LEU A 9 21.43 -25.65 2.96
N ALA A 10 21.60 -25.17 4.20
CA ALA A 10 20.53 -25.20 5.18
C ALA A 10 19.39 -24.29 4.69
N VAL A 11 18.27 -24.89 4.29
CA VAL A 11 17.09 -24.16 3.83
C VAL A 11 16.19 -23.86 5.04
N ILE A 12 16.08 -22.59 5.40
CA ILE A 12 15.12 -22.13 6.40
C ILE A 12 13.81 -21.81 5.68
N ASN A 13 12.81 -22.68 5.81
CA ASN A 13 11.50 -22.55 5.15
C ASN A 13 10.42 -21.87 6.02
N THR A 14 10.80 -21.33 7.18
CA THR A 14 9.83 -20.81 8.16
C THR A 14 9.84 -19.28 8.16
N ILE A 15 8.72 -18.69 7.74
CA ILE A 15 8.41 -17.27 7.97
C ILE A 15 7.28 -17.22 9.00
N PHE A 16 7.56 -16.75 10.21
CA PHE A 16 6.49 -16.45 11.16
C PHE A 16 5.89 -15.10 10.80
N ARG A 17 4.74 -15.11 10.10
CA ARG A 17 3.84 -13.96 10.01
C ARG A 17 2.39 -14.41 10.18
N GLY A 18 2.00 -14.66 11.42
CA GLY A 18 0.62 -14.94 11.80
C GLY A 18 0.39 -14.66 13.30
N PRO A 19 -0.85 -14.37 13.72
CA PRO A 19 -1.14 -13.91 15.07
C PRO A 19 -0.80 -14.95 16.13
N SER A 20 -0.30 -14.46 17.25
CA SER A 20 -0.01 -15.22 18.46
C SER A 20 -1.24 -16.00 18.93
N ARG A 21 -1.01 -17.26 19.30
CA ARG A 21 -1.98 -18.31 19.66
C ARG A 21 -3.24 -17.78 20.38
N GLY A 22 -4.43 -18.01 19.80
CA GLY A 22 -5.68 -17.94 20.55
C GLY A 22 -6.98 -17.92 19.72
N LYS A 23 -7.74 -19.02 19.80
CA LYS A 23 -9.22 -19.08 19.71
C LYS A 23 -9.99 -18.88 18.39
N TYR A 24 -9.46 -19.02 17.17
CA TYR A 24 -10.36 -19.05 15.97
C TYR A 24 -9.91 -19.96 14.82
N ARG A 25 -9.83 -21.29 15.03
CA ARG A 25 -9.40 -22.27 14.00
C ARG A 25 -10.28 -22.27 12.75
N ASN A 26 -11.61 -22.17 12.91
CA ASN A 26 -12.57 -22.22 11.79
C ASN A 26 -12.61 -20.91 11.01
N LYS A 27 -12.49 -19.76 11.69
CA LYS A 27 -12.38 -18.44 11.04
C LYS A 27 -11.09 -18.35 10.22
N ARG A 28 -9.97 -18.86 10.76
CA ARG A 28 -8.69 -18.99 10.03
C ARG A 28 -8.83 -19.84 8.77
N LYS A 29 -9.41 -21.03 8.87
CA LYS A 29 -9.62 -21.89 7.69
C LYS A 29 -10.50 -21.24 6.62
N LYS A 30 -11.51 -20.46 7.02
CA LYS A 30 -12.35 -19.70 6.08
C LYS A 30 -11.57 -18.57 5.40
N LEU A 31 -10.89 -17.73 6.19
CA LEU A 31 -10.02 -16.65 5.71
C LEU A 31 -8.90 -17.17 4.79
N THR A 32 -8.27 -18.31 5.10
CA THR A 32 -7.26 -18.92 4.23
C THR A 32 -7.85 -19.39 2.90
N ARG A 33 -9.05 -19.97 2.90
CA ARG A 33 -9.72 -20.42 1.66
C ARG A 33 -10.20 -19.26 0.80
N GLU A 34 -10.66 -18.17 1.41
CA GLU A 34 -11.05 -16.93 0.71
C GLU A 34 -9.81 -16.24 0.11
N ALA A 35 -8.73 -16.08 0.89
CA ALA A 35 -7.45 -15.54 0.39
C ALA A 35 -6.85 -16.40 -0.74
N GLN A 36 -6.93 -17.74 -0.66
CA GLN A 36 -6.50 -18.63 -1.75
C GLN A 36 -7.31 -18.46 -3.04
N ARG A 37 -8.58 -18.06 -2.94
CA ARG A 37 -9.43 -17.80 -4.12
C ARG A 37 -9.13 -16.43 -4.72
N GLU A 38 -8.92 -15.41 -3.89
CA GLU A 38 -8.60 -14.05 -4.35
C GLU A 38 -7.20 -13.97 -4.98
N VAL A 39 -6.21 -14.68 -4.44
CA VAL A 39 -4.84 -14.74 -5.00
C VAL A 39 -4.82 -15.34 -6.42
N CYS A 40 -5.81 -16.18 -6.77
CA CYS A 40 -5.91 -16.81 -8.09
C CYS A 40 -6.83 -16.06 -9.07
N ALA A 41 -7.47 -14.96 -8.66
CA ALA A 41 -8.48 -14.27 -9.46
C ALA A 41 -7.94 -13.02 -10.19
N ILE A 42 -6.69 -13.06 -10.67
CA ILE A 42 -6.22 -12.04 -11.61
C ILE A 42 -6.92 -12.33 -12.95
N GLN A 43 -7.95 -11.54 -13.25
CA GLN A 43 -8.69 -11.63 -14.51
C GLN A 43 -7.73 -11.36 -15.68
N GLU A 44 -7.52 -12.34 -16.54
CA GLU A 44 -6.79 -12.16 -17.79
C GLU A 44 -7.61 -11.25 -18.71
N GLN A 45 -7.11 -10.04 -19.01
CA GLN A 45 -6.96 -9.50 -20.38
C GLN A 45 -6.67 -7.99 -20.43
N ARG A 46 -5.65 -7.64 -21.22
CA ARG A 46 -5.47 -6.49 -22.14
C ARG A 46 -3.98 -6.41 -22.46
N SER A 47 -3.63 -6.05 -23.70
CA SER A 47 -2.24 -5.86 -24.17
C SER A 47 -1.45 -5.05 -23.13
N ILE A 48 -0.53 -5.72 -22.43
CA ILE A 48 0.31 -5.09 -21.42
C ILE A 48 1.44 -4.42 -22.20
N CYS A 49 1.50 -3.10 -22.17
CA CYS A 49 2.69 -2.40 -22.65
C CYS A 49 3.87 -2.78 -21.74
N LEU A 50 5.03 -3.09 -22.33
CA LEU A 50 6.24 -3.47 -21.59
C LEU A 50 6.60 -2.39 -20.57
N ILE A 51 6.65 -2.76 -19.28
CA ILE A 51 7.16 -1.89 -18.22
C ILE A 51 8.65 -2.19 -18.04
N SER A 52 9.49 -1.21 -18.31
CA SER A 52 10.92 -1.24 -18.05
C SER A 52 11.33 -0.03 -17.21
N PHE A 53 12.33 -0.21 -16.36
CA PHE A 53 12.98 0.86 -15.61
C PHE A 53 14.39 1.07 -16.16
N SER A 54 14.82 2.32 -16.25
CA SER A 54 16.11 2.70 -16.80
C SER A 54 16.76 3.81 -15.97
N LYS A 55 17.99 4.18 -16.34
CA LYS A 55 18.70 5.31 -15.72
C LYS A 55 17.93 6.63 -15.84
N SER A 56 17.10 6.81 -16.87
CA SER A 56 16.26 8.01 -17.01
C SER A 56 15.27 8.17 -15.86
N ASP A 57 14.82 7.06 -15.27
CA ASP A 57 13.90 7.09 -14.13
C ASP A 57 14.60 7.56 -12.83
N LEU A 58 15.95 7.57 -12.81
CA LEU A 58 16.77 8.02 -11.69
C LEU A 58 17.20 9.49 -11.77
N GLU A 59 16.99 10.18 -12.89
CA GLU A 59 17.58 11.52 -13.15
C GLU A 59 17.22 12.57 -12.10
N GLU A 60 16.04 12.45 -11.49
CA GLU A 60 15.55 13.37 -10.45
C GLU A 60 15.68 12.79 -9.03
N VAL A 61 16.30 11.62 -8.87
CA VAL A 61 16.39 10.92 -7.59
C VAL A 61 17.64 11.41 -6.86
N HIS A 62 17.46 11.96 -5.65
CA HIS A 62 18.59 12.27 -4.79
C HIS A 62 19.23 10.96 -4.29
N LEU A 63 20.44 10.66 -4.77
CA LEU A 63 21.23 9.50 -4.40
C LEU A 63 22.36 9.88 -3.43
N PRO A 64 22.84 8.95 -2.57
CA PRO A 64 22.24 7.64 -2.29
C PRO A 64 20.94 7.80 -1.48
N HIS A 65 20.04 6.83 -1.56
CA HIS A 65 18.84 6.81 -0.73
C HIS A 65 18.41 5.40 -0.36
N ASN A 66 17.61 5.33 0.72
CA ASN A 66 16.76 4.19 1.07
C ASN A 66 15.31 4.68 1.30
N ASP A 67 14.93 5.77 0.62
CA ASP A 67 13.64 6.43 0.78
C ASP A 67 12.48 5.48 0.40
N ALA A 68 11.39 5.53 1.17
CA ALA A 68 10.15 4.83 0.83
C ALA A 68 9.50 5.49 -0.41
N LEU A 69 8.79 4.69 -1.22
CA LEU A 69 8.04 5.23 -2.35
C LEU A 69 6.76 5.89 -1.85
N VAL A 70 6.77 7.22 -1.81
CA VAL A 70 5.63 8.05 -1.40
C VAL A 70 5.16 8.86 -2.60
N ILE A 71 3.86 8.86 -2.86
CA ILE A 71 3.24 9.53 -4.01
C ILE A 71 2.06 10.41 -3.57
N SER A 72 1.60 11.23 -4.51
CA SER A 72 0.27 11.83 -4.49
C SER A 72 -0.71 11.00 -5.31
N SER A 73 -1.96 10.94 -4.84
CA SER A 73 -3.05 10.26 -5.54
C SER A 73 -4.37 10.97 -5.27
N LEU A 74 -5.29 10.96 -6.24
CA LEU A 74 -6.64 11.46 -6.04
C LEU A 74 -7.50 10.33 -5.47
N ILE A 75 -7.92 10.51 -4.22
CA ILE A 75 -8.75 9.56 -3.48
C ILE A 75 -10.16 10.13 -3.39
N GLY A 76 -11.12 9.49 -4.05
CA GLY A 76 -12.44 10.08 -4.24
C GLY A 76 -12.33 11.33 -5.10
N HIS A 77 -12.46 12.48 -4.46
CA HIS A 77 -12.40 13.81 -5.08
C HIS A 77 -11.32 14.72 -4.47
N VAL A 78 -10.49 14.22 -3.54
CA VAL A 78 -9.46 15.02 -2.86
C VAL A 78 -8.08 14.47 -3.19
N GLN A 79 -7.15 15.37 -3.50
CA GLN A 79 -5.76 15.01 -3.71
C GLN A 79 -5.09 14.69 -2.37
N ALA A 80 -4.83 13.40 -2.14
CA ALA A 80 -4.09 12.95 -0.98
C ALA A 80 -2.59 12.92 -1.29
N ARG A 81 -1.82 13.72 -0.56
CA ARG A 81 -0.35 13.62 -0.47
C ARG A 81 0.05 12.57 0.56
N ARG A 82 1.34 12.26 0.69
CA ARG A 82 1.85 11.31 1.70
C ARG A 82 1.21 9.92 1.58
N VAL A 83 1.02 9.42 0.35
CA VAL A 83 0.51 8.07 0.10
C VAL A 83 1.69 7.10 -0.04
N LEU A 84 1.85 6.19 0.91
CA LEU A 84 2.89 5.16 0.86
C LEU A 84 2.49 4.06 -0.13
N VAL A 85 3.40 3.68 -1.04
CA VAL A 85 3.26 2.49 -1.87
C VAL A 85 4.03 1.35 -1.21
N ASP A 86 3.29 0.35 -0.71
CA ASP A 86 3.82 -0.77 0.07
C ASP A 86 3.46 -2.09 -0.61
N GLU A 87 4.45 -2.92 -0.95
CA GLU A 87 4.23 -4.25 -1.54
C GLU A 87 3.78 -5.31 -0.51
N GLY A 88 3.28 -4.89 0.65
CA GLY A 88 2.63 -5.74 1.64
C GLY A 88 1.36 -6.43 1.13
N VAL A 89 1.08 -7.64 1.66
CA VAL A 89 -0.07 -8.47 1.26
C VAL A 89 -1.37 -8.10 1.98
N SER A 90 -1.33 -7.26 3.01
CA SER A 90 -2.50 -6.84 3.77
C SER A 90 -3.37 -5.84 2.99
N ALA A 91 -4.52 -5.49 3.57
CA ALA A 91 -5.44 -4.51 2.98
C ALA A 91 -4.79 -3.13 2.81
N ASN A 92 -5.31 -2.32 1.89
CA ASN A 92 -4.98 -0.90 1.83
C ASN A 92 -5.46 -0.21 3.10
N ILE A 93 -4.72 0.80 3.55
CA ILE A 93 -5.04 1.51 4.79
C ILE A 93 -5.22 3.00 4.51
N MET A 94 -6.15 3.64 5.20
CA MET A 94 -6.30 5.09 5.25
C MET A 94 -6.48 5.54 6.69
N SER A 95 -5.89 6.68 7.04
CA SER A 95 -6.13 7.29 8.35
C SER A 95 -7.57 7.79 8.43
N LEU A 96 -8.15 7.69 9.62
CA LEU A 96 -9.47 8.26 9.88
C LEU A 96 -9.50 9.78 9.64
N THR A 97 -8.41 10.49 9.91
CA THR A 97 -8.30 11.92 9.63
C THR A 97 -8.46 12.22 8.15
N THR A 98 -7.81 11.43 7.28
CA THR A 98 -7.95 11.54 5.82
C THR A 98 -9.38 11.20 5.42
N TYR A 99 -9.94 10.10 5.92
CA TYR A 99 -11.31 9.68 5.63
C TYR A 99 -12.35 10.78 5.93
N LEU A 100 -12.22 11.47 7.07
CA LEU A 100 -13.11 12.57 7.44
C LEU A 100 -12.89 13.81 6.56
N ALA A 101 -11.64 14.11 6.18
CA ALA A 101 -11.32 15.23 5.28
C ALA A 101 -11.84 15.03 3.85
N LEU A 102 -12.06 13.78 3.44
CA LEU A 102 -12.80 13.44 2.21
C LEU A 102 -14.32 13.74 2.31
N GLY A 103 -14.81 14.30 3.43
CA GLY A 103 -16.21 14.62 3.65
C GLY A 103 -17.09 13.44 4.04
N TRP A 104 -16.50 12.26 4.29
CA TRP A 104 -17.25 11.08 4.71
C TRP A 104 -17.50 11.07 6.22
N THR A 105 -18.61 10.45 6.62
CA THR A 105 -18.98 10.27 8.03
C THR A 105 -18.75 8.83 8.48
N ARG A 106 -18.47 8.62 9.77
CA ARG A 106 -18.24 7.27 10.33
C ARG A 106 -19.39 6.28 10.09
N VAL A 107 -20.61 6.78 9.87
CA VAL A 107 -21.82 5.97 9.60
C VAL A 107 -21.74 5.25 8.25
N GLN A 108 -20.96 5.77 7.32
CA GLN A 108 -20.82 5.21 5.96
C GLN A 108 -19.74 4.11 5.89
N LEU A 109 -19.03 3.85 6.99
CA LEU A 109 -18.06 2.75 7.06
C LEU A 109 -18.78 1.40 7.10
N LYS A 110 -18.41 0.53 6.17
CA LYS A 110 -18.81 -0.87 6.20
C LYS A 110 -17.99 -1.59 7.28
N LYS A 111 -18.58 -2.62 7.89
CA LYS A 111 -17.86 -3.46 8.85
C LYS A 111 -16.73 -4.20 8.13
N SER A 112 -15.48 -3.99 8.56
CA SER A 112 -14.34 -4.71 7.99
C SER A 112 -14.49 -6.22 8.24
N PRO A 113 -14.38 -7.08 7.21
CA PRO A 113 -14.44 -8.53 7.36
C PRO A 113 -13.22 -9.09 8.12
N THR A 114 -12.11 -8.33 8.14
CA THR A 114 -10.80 -8.82 8.57
C THR A 114 -10.25 -7.95 9.71
N PRO A 115 -9.96 -8.51 10.89
CA PRO A 115 -9.14 -7.81 11.88
C PRO A 115 -7.76 -7.54 11.26
N LEU A 116 -7.28 -6.29 11.32
CA LEU A 116 -5.89 -5.97 10.98
C LEU A 116 -4.99 -6.49 12.09
N ASP A 117 -4.63 -7.77 12.05
CA ASP A 117 -3.56 -8.31 12.90
C ASP A 117 -2.20 -7.92 12.29
N GLU A 118 -1.80 -6.65 12.44
CA GLU A 118 -0.45 -6.20 12.08
C GLU A 118 0.50 -6.28 13.28
N PHE A 119 1.18 -7.42 13.38
CA PHE A 119 2.57 -7.72 13.76
C PHE A 119 3.45 -6.82 14.67
N ALA A 120 2.93 -5.82 15.40
CA ALA A 120 3.74 -4.88 16.17
C ALA A 120 3.40 -4.78 17.67
N GLY A 121 2.52 -5.64 18.20
CA GLY A 121 2.16 -5.61 19.62
C GLY A 121 1.17 -4.50 20.03
N GLU A 122 0.96 -3.49 19.18
CA GLU A 122 -0.18 -2.57 19.29
C GLU A 122 -1.29 -2.98 18.30
N SER A 123 -2.45 -3.39 18.82
CA SER A 123 -3.61 -3.70 17.99
C SER A 123 -4.27 -2.40 17.52
N VAL A 124 -3.94 -1.93 16.31
CA VAL A 124 -4.73 -0.85 15.69
C VAL A 124 -6.06 -1.43 15.23
N THR A 125 -7.13 -1.09 15.94
CA THR A 125 -8.47 -1.60 15.62
C THR A 125 -9.04 -0.86 14.40
N PRO A 126 -9.36 -1.56 13.30
CA PRO A 126 -9.99 -0.93 12.14
C PRO A 126 -11.36 -0.37 12.52
N LYS A 127 -11.68 0.83 12.03
CA LYS A 127 -13.02 1.45 12.20
C LYS A 127 -14.02 0.92 11.18
N GLY A 128 -13.54 0.45 10.03
CA GLY A 128 -14.34 -0.15 8.98
C GLY A 128 -13.59 -0.12 7.65
N CYS A 129 -14.30 -0.40 6.56
CA CYS A 129 -13.80 -0.26 5.19
C CYS A 129 -14.76 0.59 4.33
N ILE A 130 -14.23 1.12 3.24
CA ILE A 130 -14.99 1.86 2.23
C ILE A 130 -14.46 1.49 0.83
N ASP A 131 -15.36 1.38 -0.13
CA ASP A 131 -15.02 1.31 -1.55
C ASP A 131 -15.01 2.72 -2.12
N ILE A 132 -13.87 3.16 -2.65
CA ILE A 132 -13.68 4.53 -3.13
C ILE A 132 -12.85 4.52 -4.42
N PRO A 133 -13.13 5.41 -5.41
CA PRO A 133 -12.30 5.49 -6.60
C PRO A 133 -10.92 6.06 -6.25
N ILE A 134 -9.89 5.41 -6.77
CA ILE A 134 -8.49 5.83 -6.68
C ILE A 134 -8.03 6.19 -8.07
N THR A 135 -7.61 7.43 -8.24
CA THR A 135 -7.10 7.94 -9.50
C THR A 135 -5.61 8.25 -9.36
N ILE A 136 -4.84 7.74 -10.30
CA ILE A 136 -3.39 7.92 -10.39
C ILE A 136 -3.10 8.75 -11.62
N ASP A 137 -2.16 9.70 -11.48
CA ASP A 137 -1.68 10.59 -12.53
C ASP A 137 -2.68 11.68 -12.97
N GLN A 138 -2.22 12.62 -13.79
CA GLN A 138 -3.03 13.69 -14.38
C GLN A 138 -2.78 13.76 -15.89
N GLY A 139 -3.85 13.83 -16.70
CA GLY A 139 -3.77 13.94 -18.15
C GLY A 139 -4.01 12.62 -18.90
N ASP A 140 -3.32 12.43 -20.02
CA ASP A 140 -3.57 11.35 -21.00
C ASP A 140 -3.29 9.93 -20.48
N THR A 141 -2.59 9.81 -19.35
CA THR A 141 -2.26 8.55 -18.68
C THR A 141 -3.09 8.31 -17.43
N GLN A 142 -4.08 9.15 -17.15
CA GLN A 142 -4.93 8.99 -15.97
C GLN A 142 -5.63 7.61 -15.96
N VAL A 143 -5.59 6.95 -14.81
CA VAL A 143 -6.31 5.70 -14.56
C VAL A 143 -7.07 5.80 -13.24
N THR A 144 -8.33 5.37 -13.25
CA THR A 144 -9.19 5.33 -12.07
C THR A 144 -9.66 3.90 -11.82
N GLN A 145 -9.46 3.39 -10.61
CA GLN A 145 -9.94 2.08 -10.19
C GLN A 145 -10.69 2.18 -8.86
N MET A 146 -11.81 1.46 -8.73
CA MET A 146 -12.47 1.29 -7.44
C MET A 146 -11.60 0.39 -6.55
N ALA A 147 -11.38 0.81 -5.30
CA ALA A 147 -10.62 0.04 -4.34
C ALA A 147 -11.27 0.05 -2.96
N GLU A 148 -11.23 -1.10 -2.30
CA GLU A 148 -11.55 -1.19 -0.88
C GLU A 148 -10.36 -0.69 -0.05
N ILE A 149 -10.63 0.20 0.90
CA ILE A 149 -9.63 0.73 1.83
C ILE A 149 -10.14 0.57 3.26
N VAL A 150 -9.29 0.03 4.14
CA VAL A 150 -9.56 -0.09 5.57
C VAL A 150 -9.19 1.21 6.28
N VAL A 151 -10.13 1.76 7.02
CA VAL A 151 -9.93 2.99 7.79
C VAL A 151 -9.50 2.65 9.20
N ILE A 152 -8.37 3.23 9.63
CA ILE A 152 -7.82 3.04 10.98
C ILE A 152 -7.80 4.35 11.75
N ASP A 153 -7.98 4.26 13.05
CA ASP A 153 -7.86 5.37 13.99
C ASP A 153 -6.58 5.15 14.80
N GLY A 154 -5.46 5.52 14.20
CA GLY A 154 -4.13 5.30 14.73
C GLY A 154 -3.17 6.36 14.22
N ARG A 155 -2.04 6.54 14.91
CA ARG A 155 -1.02 7.48 14.49
C ARG A 155 -0.32 6.94 13.24
N SER A 156 -0.29 7.75 12.18
CA SER A 156 0.38 7.43 10.92
C SER A 156 1.04 8.68 10.37
N ALA A 157 2.24 8.51 9.82
CA ALA A 157 2.92 9.54 9.03
C ALA A 157 2.34 9.66 7.60
N TYR A 158 1.50 8.72 7.20
CA TYR A 158 0.89 8.63 5.88
C TYR A 158 -0.63 8.81 5.96
N ASN A 159 -1.18 9.51 4.97
CA ASN A 159 -2.64 9.67 4.82
C ASN A 159 -3.29 8.35 4.36
N ALA A 160 -2.61 7.65 3.46
CA ALA A 160 -3.01 6.33 2.98
C ALA A 160 -1.79 5.46 2.68
N ILE A 161 -2.00 4.15 2.67
CA ILE A 161 -1.03 3.13 2.29
C ILE A 161 -1.68 2.29 1.20
N PHE A 162 -1.17 2.41 -0.03
CA PHE A 162 -1.56 1.59 -1.16
C PHE A 162 -0.76 0.31 -1.14
N ARG A 163 -1.48 -0.80 -1.02
CA ARG A 163 -0.92 -2.14 -0.97
C ARG A 163 -1.20 -2.93 -2.22
N ARG A 164 -0.78 -4.20 -2.23
CA ARG A 164 -1.00 -5.12 -3.36
C ARG A 164 -2.42 -5.06 -3.96
N PRO A 165 -3.52 -4.95 -3.19
CA PRO A 165 -4.84 -4.87 -3.80
C PRO A 165 -5.01 -3.67 -4.74
N ILE A 166 -4.56 -2.46 -4.37
CA ILE A 166 -4.58 -1.29 -5.28
C ILE A 166 -3.52 -1.43 -6.37
N ILE A 167 -2.29 -1.80 -6.01
CA ILE A 167 -1.16 -1.90 -6.96
C ILE A 167 -1.50 -2.88 -8.09
N HIS A 168 -2.04 -4.06 -7.75
CA HIS A 168 -2.39 -5.09 -8.73
C HIS A 168 -3.64 -4.71 -9.53
N SER A 169 -4.64 -4.07 -8.90
CA SER A 169 -5.82 -3.56 -9.61
C SER A 169 -5.45 -2.53 -10.69
N LEU A 170 -4.42 -1.73 -10.43
CA LEU A 170 -3.85 -0.78 -11.39
C LEU A 170 -2.86 -1.42 -12.38
N ARG A 171 -2.54 -2.71 -12.23
CA ARG A 171 -1.46 -3.39 -12.97
C ARG A 171 -0.14 -2.64 -12.88
N ALA A 172 0.12 -2.08 -11.70
CA ALA A 172 1.25 -1.24 -11.43
C ALA A 172 2.44 -2.07 -10.94
N VAL A 173 3.63 -1.61 -11.29
CA VAL A 173 4.92 -2.09 -10.79
C VAL A 173 5.59 -0.93 -10.08
N PRO A 174 5.64 -0.93 -8.74
CA PRO A 174 6.42 0.04 -8.00
C PRO A 174 7.90 -0.31 -8.07
N SER A 175 8.76 0.69 -8.16
CA SER A 175 10.19 0.52 -7.94
C SER A 175 10.63 1.53 -6.89
N THR A 176 11.01 1.04 -5.71
CA THR A 176 11.60 1.88 -4.66
C THR A 176 13.01 2.33 -5.02
N LEU A 177 13.75 1.54 -5.82
CA LEU A 177 15.06 1.93 -6.35
C LEU A 177 14.95 3.10 -7.33
N HIS A 178 14.09 2.97 -8.36
CA HIS A 178 13.87 4.05 -9.32
C HIS A 178 12.91 5.12 -8.81
N GLN A 179 12.29 4.86 -7.66
CA GLN A 179 11.57 5.87 -6.91
C GLN A 179 10.37 6.38 -7.76
N VAL A 180 9.71 5.43 -8.45
CA VAL A 180 8.63 5.59 -9.44
C VAL A 180 7.71 4.36 -9.40
N MET A 181 6.41 4.58 -9.60
CA MET A 181 5.44 3.50 -9.90
C MET A 181 4.98 3.61 -11.35
N LYS A 182 5.18 2.55 -12.14
CA LYS A 182 4.71 2.48 -13.53
C LYS A 182 3.49 1.58 -13.63
N TYR A 183 2.57 1.86 -14.54
CA TYR A 183 1.36 1.06 -14.71
C TYR A 183 0.96 1.00 -16.18
N SER A 184 0.31 -0.08 -16.56
CA SER A 184 -0.02 -0.35 -17.96
C SER A 184 -1.40 0.20 -18.32
N ILE A 185 -1.44 1.01 -19.38
CA ILE A 185 -2.66 1.53 -20.01
C ILE A 185 -2.71 0.94 -21.42
N VAL A 186 -3.86 0.99 -22.10
CA VAL A 186 -4.00 0.51 -23.48
C VAL A 186 -2.90 1.12 -24.37
N ASN A 187 -1.93 0.29 -24.75
CA ASN A 187 -0.78 0.63 -25.60
C ASN A 187 0.16 1.75 -25.08
N ARG A 188 0.11 2.07 -23.77
CA ARG A 188 0.98 3.08 -23.15
C ARG A 188 1.37 2.65 -21.74
N VAL A 189 2.44 3.25 -21.22
CA VAL A 189 2.85 3.12 -19.82
C VAL A 189 2.65 4.47 -19.14
N GLY A 190 1.78 4.51 -18.14
CA GLY A 190 1.68 5.64 -17.22
C GLY A 190 2.74 5.52 -16.14
N MET A 191 3.13 6.64 -15.54
CA MET A 191 4.07 6.65 -14.43
C MET A 191 3.72 7.72 -13.42
N VAL A 192 3.88 7.40 -12.14
CA VAL A 192 3.83 8.38 -11.07
C VAL A 192 5.16 8.42 -10.36
N ARG A 193 5.72 9.62 -10.29
CA ARG A 193 6.96 9.90 -9.59
C ARG A 193 6.71 10.09 -8.10
N ARG A 194 7.73 9.80 -7.32
CA ARG A 194 7.79 10.05 -5.88
C ARG A 194 7.61 11.53 -5.50
N GLU A 195 7.33 11.72 -4.22
CA GLU A 195 7.54 12.94 -3.46
C GLU A 195 8.69 12.73 -2.46
N GLN A 196 9.94 12.84 -2.92
CA GLN A 196 11.10 12.36 -2.14
C GLN A 196 11.31 13.14 -0.82
N LYS A 197 11.11 14.46 -0.84
CA LYS A 197 11.16 15.30 0.37
C LYS A 197 10.11 14.84 1.38
N THR A 198 8.88 14.66 0.90
CA THR A 198 7.74 14.19 1.68
C THR A 198 7.98 12.79 2.27
N SER A 199 8.65 11.90 1.54
CA SER A 199 9.06 10.58 2.05
C SER A 199 9.95 10.70 3.30
N ARG A 200 10.96 11.58 3.26
CA ARG A 200 11.88 11.81 4.38
C ARG A 200 11.20 12.49 5.57
N GLU A 201 10.27 13.41 5.31
CA GLU A 201 9.43 14.02 6.34
C GLU A 201 8.53 12.98 7.02
N CYS A 202 7.92 12.08 6.24
CA CYS A 202 7.11 10.98 6.78
C CYS A 202 7.96 10.05 7.64
N TYR A 203 9.15 9.67 7.19
CA TYR A 203 10.08 8.85 7.96
C TYR A 203 10.43 9.50 9.31
N THR A 204 10.77 10.79 9.29
CA THR A 204 11.08 11.56 10.51
C THR A 204 9.87 11.64 11.45
N SER A 205 8.67 11.83 10.90
CA SER A 205 7.41 11.91 11.66
C SER A 205 7.04 10.57 12.30
N ALA A 206 7.25 9.47 11.59
CA ALA A 206 7.04 8.11 12.09
C ALA A 206 7.95 7.81 13.28
N LEU A 207 9.23 8.20 13.22
CA LEU A 207 10.18 8.05 14.33
C LEU A 207 9.81 8.90 15.55
N LYS A 208 9.25 10.10 15.33
CA LYS A 208 8.82 11.02 16.39
C LYS A 208 7.42 10.70 16.94
N GLY A 209 6.71 9.72 16.40
CA GLY A 209 5.34 9.38 16.80
C GLY A 209 4.31 10.50 16.55
N SER A 210 4.57 11.37 15.57
CA SER A 210 3.74 12.52 15.21
C SER A 210 2.67 12.15 14.17
N THR A 211 1.50 12.81 14.22
CA THR A 211 0.36 12.56 13.32
C THR A 211 0.22 13.63 12.24
N VAL A 212 -0.29 13.24 11.07
CA VAL A 212 -0.61 14.18 9.98
C VAL A 212 -2.02 14.75 10.13
N CYS A 213 -2.16 16.06 9.92
CA CYS A 213 -3.44 16.76 9.71
C CYS A 213 -3.79 16.75 8.22
N ALA A 214 -5.06 16.52 7.89
CA ALA A 214 -5.49 16.19 6.53
C ALA A 214 -5.72 17.40 5.60
N LEU A 215 -5.29 18.60 5.98
CA LEU A 215 -5.37 19.80 5.15
C LEU A 215 -4.14 20.68 5.45
N GLU A 216 -3.25 20.85 4.47
CA GLU A 216 -2.33 21.98 4.43
C GLU A 216 -3.01 23.00 3.51
N GLU A 217 -3.56 24.08 4.07
CA GLU A 217 -3.97 25.24 3.27
C GLU A 217 -2.70 25.93 2.74
N GLU A 218 -2.70 26.28 1.45
CA GLU A 218 -1.60 26.99 0.77
C GLU A 218 -1.31 28.37 1.40
#